data_AF-A0A6T8U3F6-F1
#
_entry.id   AF-A0A6T8U3F6-F1
#
_cell.length_a   1.000
_cell.length_b   1.000
_cell.length_c   1.000
_cell.angle_alpha   90.00
_cell.angle_beta   90.00
_cell.angle_gamma   90.00
#
_symmetry.space_group_name_H-M   'P 1'
#
loop_
_entity.id
_entity.type
_entity.pdbx_description
1 polymer ?
#
loop_
_entity_poly.entity_id
_entity_poly.type
_entity_poly.pdbx_seq_one_letter_code
_entity_poly.pdbx_strand_id
1 'polypeptide(L)'
;QRETQRLLTAALSVLGDFYGKEGGAALMQKQEPVGPPPPPGFEAYKNNAASGGVMGLIQQIISDAKAMEAEAIRSEEDAQKAYEDFVKETNASIEAKSKEIVNKSEEKAKAESDLVEAKEAKEAVMLELEQLSNYNAQLHQSCDFVLKNFEVRQTARDEEVEALKQAKAILSGAKFEEFLQGA
;
A
#
# COMPACT_ATOMS: atom_id res chain seq x y z
N GLN A 1 15.68 29.98 30.12
CA GLN A 1 15.76 31.42 29.81
C GLN A 1 14.74 32.25 30.59
N ARG A 2 13.51 31.74 30.86
CA ARG A 2 12.50 32.41 31.72
C ARG A 2 13.00 32.84 33.10
N GLU A 3 13.61 31.92 33.85
CA GLU A 3 14.15 32.24 35.18
C GLU A 3 15.31 33.24 35.11
N THR A 4 16.15 33.16 34.08
CA THR A 4 17.22 34.12 33.82
C THR A 4 16.66 35.52 33.55
N GLN A 5 15.63 35.65 32.71
CA GLN A 5 14.95 36.92 32.45
C GLN A 5 14.32 37.48 33.73
N ARG A 6 13.67 36.62 34.54
CA ARG A 6 13.04 37.02 35.81
C ARG A 6 14.06 37.56 36.80
N LEU A 7 15.16 36.83 37.03
CA LEU A 7 16.21 37.23 37.96
C LEU A 7 16.95 38.49 37.51
N LEU A 8 17.26 38.62 36.22
CA LEU A 8 17.93 39.80 35.67
C LEU A 8 17.01 41.03 35.67
N THR A 9 15.71 40.86 35.43
CA THR A 9 14.73 41.96 35.52
C THR A 9 14.60 42.46 36.96
N ALA A 10 14.57 41.55 37.94
CA ALA A 10 14.57 41.92 39.36
C ALA A 10 15.87 42.64 39.76
N ALA A 11 17.02 42.15 39.29
CA ALA A 11 18.31 42.80 39.53
C ALA A 11 18.37 44.21 38.89
N LEU A 12 17.86 44.36 37.66
CA LEU A 12 17.78 45.65 36.99
C LEU A 12 16.86 46.63 37.72
N SER A 13 15.74 46.16 38.27
CA SER A 13 14.82 46.98 39.08
C SER A 13 15.52 47.52 40.33
N VAL A 14 16.22 46.67 41.09
CA VAL A 14 16.94 47.09 42.32
C VAL A 14 18.08 48.06 41.99
N LEU A 15 18.81 47.81 40.89
CA LEU A 15 19.87 48.72 40.44
C LEU A 15 19.29 50.06 39.94
N GLY A 16 18.15 50.02 39.24
CA GLY A 16 17.42 51.22 38.83
C GLY A 16 16.91 52.05 39.99
N ASP A 17 16.37 51.42 41.04
CA ASP A 17 15.92 52.12 42.25
C ASP A 17 17.07 52.75 43.04
N PHE A 18 18.27 52.16 42.95
CA PHE A 18 19.49 52.64 43.60
C PHE A 18 20.19 53.77 42.82
N TYR A 19 20.32 53.64 41.50
CA TYR A 19 21.07 54.58 40.64
C TYR A 19 20.20 55.61 39.91
N GLY A 20 18.92 55.31 39.63
CA GLY A 20 17.98 56.19 38.92
C GLY A 20 17.34 57.28 39.78
N LYS A 21 17.52 57.22 41.11
CA LYS A 21 17.29 58.37 41.99
C LYS A 21 18.44 59.36 41.85
N GLU A 22 18.54 60.04 40.71
CA GLU A 22 19.33 61.27 40.63
C GLU A 22 18.71 62.32 41.56
N GLY A 23 19.34 62.54 42.72
CA GLY A 23 19.31 63.85 43.36
C GLY A 23 19.09 63.97 44.86
N GLY A 24 18.83 62.92 45.67
CA GLY A 24 18.51 63.28 47.07
C GLY A 24 18.22 62.23 48.14
N ALA A 25 18.50 60.94 47.95
CA ALA A 25 18.32 60.01 49.05
C ALA A 25 19.44 58.97 49.08
N ALA A 26 20.61 59.44 49.54
CA ALA A 26 21.34 58.66 50.54
C ALA A 26 20.29 58.03 51.45
N LEU A 27 20.29 56.69 51.55
CA LEU A 27 19.48 55.90 52.45
C LEU A 27 19.23 56.75 53.70
N MET A 28 18.03 57.36 53.76
CA MET A 28 17.78 58.51 54.61
C MET A 28 17.80 57.93 56.01
N GLN A 29 19.00 57.93 56.59
CA GLN A 29 19.26 57.49 57.93
C GLN A 29 18.41 58.43 58.75
N LYS A 30 17.28 57.87 59.19
CA LYS A 30 16.25 58.52 59.98
C LYS A 30 16.98 59.37 61.00
N GLN A 31 16.76 60.67 60.90
CA GLN A 31 17.42 61.71 61.65
C GLN A 31 17.38 61.37 63.15
N GLU A 32 18.51 60.94 63.70
CA GLU A 32 18.79 60.93 65.13
C GLU A 32 19.86 62.01 65.40
N PRO A 33 19.79 62.69 66.55
CA PRO A 33 20.42 63.99 66.75
C PRO A 33 21.96 63.89 66.81
N VAL A 34 22.62 64.81 66.09
CA VAL A 34 24.04 65.24 66.18
C VAL A 34 24.98 64.26 66.90
N GLY A 35 25.47 63.27 66.14
CA GLY A 35 26.67 62.50 66.49
C GLY A 35 27.96 63.20 66.01
N PRO A 36 29.13 62.90 66.62
CA PRO A 36 30.40 63.57 66.34
C PRO A 36 30.85 63.41 64.86
N PRO A 37 31.66 64.34 64.34
CA PRO A 37 32.02 64.39 62.91
C PRO A 37 32.70 63.09 62.45
N PRO A 38 32.49 62.67 61.18
CA PRO A 38 32.98 61.40 60.67
C PRO A 38 34.52 61.32 60.77
N PRO A 39 35.10 60.12 61.02
CA PRO A 39 36.53 59.93 61.20
C PRO A 39 37.33 60.43 59.97
N PRO A 40 38.45 61.15 60.17
CA PRO A 40 39.28 61.61 59.06
C PRO A 40 39.89 60.40 58.33
N GLY A 41 39.55 60.25 57.04
CA GLY A 41 40.01 59.16 56.17
C GLY A 41 38.89 58.42 55.42
N PHE A 42 37.63 58.65 55.75
CA PHE A 42 36.51 58.14 54.96
C PHE A 42 36.10 59.14 53.87
N GLU A 43 36.45 58.84 52.62
CA GLU A 43 35.88 59.51 51.45
C GLU A 43 34.35 59.39 51.46
N ALA A 44 33.64 60.45 51.08
CA ALA A 44 32.21 60.39 50.88
C ALA A 44 31.87 59.29 49.86
N TYR A 45 30.91 58.41 50.20
CA TYR A 45 30.45 57.36 49.31
C TYR A 45 30.00 57.97 47.97
N LYS A 46 30.68 57.60 46.87
CA LYS A 46 30.35 58.03 45.51
C LYS A 46 29.79 56.85 44.73
N ASN A 47 28.68 57.09 44.04
CA ASN A 47 28.12 56.13 43.11
C ASN A 47 29.12 55.82 41.99
N ASN A 48 29.18 54.55 41.57
CA ASN A 48 30.08 54.12 40.50
C ASN A 48 29.61 54.72 39.15
N ALA A 49 30.48 55.49 38.49
CA ALA A 49 30.21 56.12 37.20
C ALA A 49 29.96 55.12 36.05
N ALA A 50 30.40 53.86 36.18
CA ALA A 50 30.19 52.80 35.19
C ALA A 50 28.82 52.07 35.33
N SER A 51 28.01 52.41 36.34
CA SER A 51 26.73 51.73 36.65
C SER A 51 25.73 51.72 35.49
N GLY A 52 25.63 52.81 34.72
CA GLY A 52 24.75 52.89 33.55
C GLY A 52 25.12 51.88 32.44
N GLY A 53 26.42 51.62 32.23
CA GLY A 53 26.88 50.63 31.25
C GLY A 53 26.54 49.20 31.66
N VAL A 54 26.66 48.88 32.95
CA VAL A 54 26.31 47.56 33.49
C VAL A 54 24.79 47.32 33.43
N MET A 55 23.97 48.32 33.74
CA MET A 55 22.52 48.24 33.60
C MET A 55 22.09 48.06 32.13
N GLY A 56 22.75 48.76 31.21
CA GLY A 56 22.54 48.57 29.76
C GLY A 56 22.87 47.16 29.30
N LEU A 57 23.99 46.58 29.77
CA LEU A 57 24.35 45.19 29.48
C LEU A 57 23.32 44.19 30.03
N ILE A 58 22.83 44.39 31.26
CA ILE A 58 21.76 43.55 31.83
C ILE A 58 20.48 43.64 31.00
N GLN A 59 20.10 44.84 30.57
CA GLN A 59 18.94 45.06 29.70
C GLN A 59 19.10 44.36 28.34
N GLN A 60 20.30 44.39 27.75
CA GLN A 60 20.61 43.69 26.51
C GLN A 60 20.51 42.17 26.69
N ILE A 61 21.09 41.60 27.75
CA ILE A 61 21.00 40.16 28.04
C ILE A 61 19.54 39.72 28.25
N ILE A 62 18.70 40.54 28.89
CA ILE A 62 17.26 40.26 29.02
C ILE A 62 16.59 40.24 27.64
N SER A 63 16.92 41.19 26.76
CA SER A 63 16.39 41.24 25.40
C SER A 63 16.80 40.01 24.58
N ASP A 64 18.08 39.64 24.63
CA ASP A 64 18.62 38.48 23.94
C ASP A 64 18.00 37.17 24.49
N ALA A 65 17.83 37.07 25.80
CA ALA A 65 17.18 35.92 26.43
C ALA A 65 15.69 35.80 26.04
N LYS A 66 14.98 36.92 25.84
CA LYS A 66 13.60 36.93 25.32
C LYS A 66 13.54 36.52 23.86
N ALA A 67 14.44 37.04 23.03
CA ALA A 67 14.52 36.68 21.61
C ALA A 67 14.84 35.19 21.43
N MET A 68 15.84 34.67 22.16
CA MET A 68 16.18 33.24 22.14
C MET A 68 15.03 32.35 22.60
N GLU A 69 14.27 32.76 23.63
CA GLU A 69 13.12 31.99 24.07
C GLU A 69 12.01 31.96 23.02
N ALA A 70 11.68 33.10 22.43
CA ALA A 70 10.67 33.18 21.38
C ALA A 70 11.05 32.32 20.17
N GLU A 71 12.33 32.35 19.77
CA GLU A 71 12.83 31.52 18.66
C GLU A 71 12.81 30.03 19.01
N ALA A 72 13.21 29.65 20.24
CA ALA A 72 13.15 28.27 20.69
C ALA A 72 11.71 27.73 20.70
N ILE A 73 10.74 28.52 21.20
CA ILE A 73 9.33 28.13 21.20
C ILE A 73 8.82 27.95 19.76
N ARG A 74 9.12 28.90 18.86
CA ARG A 74 8.72 28.77 17.46
C ARG A 74 9.34 27.55 16.79
N SER A 75 10.63 27.30 17.02
CA SER A 75 11.31 26.13 16.49
C SER A 75 10.73 24.83 17.05
N GLU A 76 10.33 24.79 18.32
CA GLU A 76 9.67 23.63 18.94
C GLU A 76 8.28 23.41 18.35
N GLU A 77 7.48 24.47 18.18
CA GLU A 77 6.15 24.40 17.56
C GLU A 77 6.24 23.93 16.10
N ASP A 78 7.16 24.48 15.32
CA ASP A 78 7.39 24.07 13.93
C ASP A 78 7.85 22.61 13.85
N ALA A 79 8.75 22.19 14.73
CA ALA A 79 9.23 20.80 14.79
C ALA A 79 8.13 19.82 15.21
N GLN A 80 7.29 20.18 16.19
CA GLN A 80 6.15 19.37 16.62
C GLN A 80 5.14 19.22 15.47
N LYS A 81 4.80 20.33 14.82
CA LYS A 81 3.87 20.32 13.69
C LYS A 81 4.40 19.46 12.54
N ALA A 82 5.68 19.62 12.17
CA ALA A 82 6.28 18.80 11.12
C ALA A 82 6.27 17.30 11.48
N TYR A 83 6.48 16.95 12.76
CA TYR A 83 6.38 15.58 13.23
C TYR A 83 4.94 15.04 13.15
N GLU A 84 3.95 15.81 13.61
CA GLU A 84 2.53 15.43 13.55
C GLU A 84 2.07 15.22 12.10
N ASP A 85 2.43 16.14 11.21
CA ASP A 85 2.13 16.04 9.78
C ASP A 85 2.79 14.80 9.16
N PHE A 86 4.07 14.55 9.46
CA PHE A 86 4.79 13.37 8.99
C PHE A 86 4.17 12.06 9.48
N VAL A 87 3.80 11.98 10.76
CA VAL A 87 3.15 10.79 11.34
C VAL A 87 1.79 10.57 10.68
N LYS A 88 1.00 11.63 10.49
CA LYS A 88 -0.30 11.55 9.84
C LYS A 88 -0.19 11.08 8.39
N GLU A 89 0.71 11.66 7.61
CA GLU A 89 0.95 11.26 6.21
C GLU A 89 1.46 9.82 6.12
N THR A 90 2.40 9.44 6.99
CA THR A 90 2.95 8.09 7.03
C THR A 90 1.88 7.06 7.39
N ASN A 91 1.03 7.33 8.38
CA ASN A 91 -0.07 6.45 8.75
C ASN A 91 -1.09 6.31 7.61
N ALA A 92 -1.45 7.40 6.95
CA ALA A 92 -2.33 7.36 5.79
C ALA A 92 -1.72 6.54 4.63
N SER A 93 -0.42 6.71 4.38
CA SER A 93 0.32 5.95 3.37
C SER A 93 0.38 4.46 3.71
N ILE A 94 0.62 4.10 4.98
CA ILE A 94 0.60 2.70 5.45
C ILE A 94 -0.78 2.08 5.25
N GLU A 95 -1.85 2.80 5.60
CA GLU A 95 -3.21 2.29 5.44
C GLU A 95 -3.56 2.07 3.96
N ALA A 96 -3.23 3.03 3.10
CA ALA A 96 -3.43 2.91 1.66
C ALA A 96 -2.65 1.73 1.07
N LYS A 97 -1.36 1.60 1.41
CA LYS A 97 -0.52 0.49 0.94
C LYS A 97 -0.98 -0.86 1.46
N SER A 98 -1.48 -0.92 2.69
CA SER A 98 -2.04 -2.16 3.25
C SER A 98 -3.29 -2.60 2.49
N LYS A 99 -4.19 -1.66 2.16
CA LYS A 99 -5.35 -1.93 1.31
C LYS A 99 -4.94 -2.38 -0.09
N GLU A 100 -3.95 -1.73 -0.70
CA GLU A 100 -3.41 -2.13 -2.01
C GLU A 100 -2.82 -3.54 -1.99
N ILE A 101 -2.10 -3.92 -0.93
CA ILE A 101 -1.54 -5.27 -0.75
C ILE A 101 -2.65 -6.31 -0.71
N VAL A 102 -3.72 -6.06 0.06
CA VAL A 102 -4.85 -7.00 0.17
C VAL A 102 -5.52 -7.16 -1.20
N ASN A 103 -5.89 -6.05 -1.85
CA ASN A 103 -6.55 -6.09 -3.16
C ASN A 103 -5.68 -6.82 -4.21
N LYS A 104 -4.38 -6.52 -4.27
CA LYS A 104 -3.46 -7.17 -5.21
C LYS A 104 -3.26 -8.66 -4.90
N SER A 105 -3.30 -9.04 -3.62
CA SER A 105 -3.21 -10.44 -3.22
C SER A 105 -4.46 -11.22 -3.63
N GLU A 106 -5.64 -10.61 -3.49
CA GLU A 106 -6.91 -11.18 -3.96
C GLU A 106 -6.97 -11.31 -5.49
N GLU A 107 -6.58 -10.25 -6.22
CA GLU A 107 -6.48 -10.26 -7.67
C GLU A 107 -5.52 -11.36 -8.16
N LYS A 108 -4.35 -11.49 -7.51
CA LYS A 108 -3.38 -12.53 -7.81
C LYS A 108 -3.97 -13.92 -7.57
N ALA A 109 -4.60 -14.16 -6.42
CA ALA A 109 -5.18 -15.46 -6.09
C ALA A 109 -6.27 -15.85 -7.10
N LYS A 110 -7.10 -14.89 -7.52
CA LYS A 110 -8.11 -15.10 -8.57
C LYS A 110 -7.45 -15.46 -9.90
N ALA A 111 -6.46 -14.70 -10.34
CA ALA A 111 -5.76 -14.97 -11.59
C ALA A 111 -5.03 -16.32 -11.58
N GLU A 112 -4.48 -16.74 -10.44
CA GLU A 112 -3.88 -18.07 -10.27
C GLU A 112 -4.93 -19.19 -10.37
N SER A 113 -6.12 -18.99 -9.77
CA SER A 113 -7.25 -19.92 -9.91
C SER A 113 -7.71 -20.04 -11.37
N ASP A 114 -7.95 -18.91 -12.03
CA ASP A 114 -8.38 -18.86 -13.44
C ASP A 114 -7.35 -19.54 -14.35
N LEU A 115 -6.05 -19.38 -14.05
CA LEU A 115 -4.97 -20.04 -14.80
C LEU A 115 -4.99 -21.56 -14.64
N VAL A 116 -5.23 -22.07 -13.43
CA VAL A 116 -5.32 -23.51 -13.18
C VAL A 116 -6.53 -24.09 -13.90
N GLU A 117 -7.70 -23.48 -13.74
CA GLU A 117 -8.94 -23.91 -14.42
C GLU A 117 -8.76 -23.93 -15.94
N ALA A 118 -8.16 -22.89 -16.52
CA ALA A 118 -7.91 -22.82 -17.96
C ALA A 118 -6.92 -23.91 -18.43
N LYS A 119 -5.94 -24.29 -17.61
CA LYS A 119 -5.00 -25.37 -17.93
C LYS A 119 -5.70 -26.74 -17.90
N GLU A 120 -6.49 -27.01 -16.86
CA GLU A 120 -7.25 -28.25 -16.74
C GLU A 120 -8.25 -28.39 -17.89
N ALA A 121 -9.00 -27.32 -18.20
CA ALA A 121 -9.92 -27.30 -19.33
C ALA A 121 -9.20 -27.56 -20.66
N LYS A 122 -8.02 -26.96 -20.86
CA LYS A 122 -7.22 -27.22 -22.06
C LYS A 122 -6.79 -28.67 -22.16
N GLU A 123 -6.30 -29.27 -21.08
CA GLU A 123 -5.88 -30.68 -21.07
C GLU A 123 -7.07 -31.61 -21.34
N ALA A 124 -8.23 -31.35 -20.73
CA ALA A 124 -9.45 -32.10 -20.96
C ALA A 124 -9.90 -32.03 -22.44
N VAL A 125 -9.93 -30.84 -23.03
CA VAL A 125 -10.29 -30.64 -24.45
C VAL A 125 -9.29 -31.32 -25.38
N MET A 126 -8.00 -31.30 -25.06
CA MET A 126 -6.98 -32.00 -25.86
C MET A 126 -7.19 -33.52 -25.84
N LEU A 127 -7.52 -34.10 -24.68
CA LEU A 127 -7.85 -35.51 -24.57
C LEU A 127 -9.12 -35.86 -25.33
N GLU A 128 -10.17 -35.05 -25.22
CA GLU A 128 -11.41 -35.25 -25.97
C GLU A 128 -11.18 -35.17 -27.48
N LEU A 129 -10.35 -34.22 -27.93
CA LEU A 129 -9.98 -34.08 -29.34
C LEU A 129 -9.26 -35.34 -29.87
N GLU A 130 -8.33 -35.89 -29.09
CA GLU A 130 -7.65 -37.14 -29.45
C GLU A 130 -8.62 -38.32 -29.52
N GLN A 131 -9.52 -38.44 -28.54
CA GLN A 131 -10.56 -39.48 -28.53
C GLN A 131 -11.49 -39.38 -29.74
N LEU A 132 -11.94 -38.16 -30.08
CA LEU A 132 -12.77 -37.90 -31.26
C LEU A 132 -12.04 -38.22 -32.56
N SER A 133 -10.74 -37.88 -32.65
CA SER A 133 -9.91 -38.23 -33.81
C SER A 133 -9.80 -39.74 -33.99
N ASN A 134 -9.56 -40.47 -32.89
CA ASN A 134 -9.50 -41.94 -32.92
C ASN A 134 -10.85 -42.56 -33.30
N TYR A 135 -11.94 -42.05 -32.74
CA TYR A 135 -13.29 -42.49 -33.07
C TYR A 135 -13.63 -42.23 -34.54
N ASN A 136 -13.27 -41.05 -35.07
CA ASN A 136 -13.45 -40.72 -36.47
C ASN A 136 -12.71 -41.69 -37.40
N ALA A 137 -11.46 -42.04 -37.07
CA ALA A 137 -10.69 -43.04 -37.83
C ALA A 137 -11.34 -44.43 -37.81
N GLN A 138 -11.82 -44.88 -36.64
CA GLN A 138 -12.55 -46.15 -36.52
C GLN A 138 -13.84 -46.14 -37.33
N LEU A 139 -14.58 -45.02 -37.30
CA LEU A 139 -15.81 -44.87 -38.07
C LEU A 139 -15.52 -44.99 -39.57
N HIS A 140 -14.52 -44.28 -40.08
CA HIS A 140 -14.06 -44.43 -41.47
C HIS A 140 -13.70 -45.88 -41.81
N GLN A 141 -12.95 -46.57 -40.96
CA GLN A 141 -12.59 -47.97 -41.21
C GLN A 141 -13.84 -48.87 -41.38
N SER A 142 -14.86 -48.65 -40.55
CA SER A 142 -16.11 -49.41 -40.60
C SER A 142 -17.00 -49.02 -41.79
N CYS A 143 -17.20 -47.73 -42.03
CA CYS A 143 -18.07 -47.21 -43.06
C CYS A 143 -17.49 -47.44 -44.46
N ASP A 144 -16.19 -47.18 -44.65
CA ASP A 144 -15.54 -47.32 -45.95
C ASP A 144 -15.56 -48.78 -46.42
N PHE A 145 -15.38 -49.73 -45.51
CA PHE A 145 -15.50 -51.15 -45.84
C PHE A 145 -16.93 -51.49 -46.30
N VAL A 146 -17.95 -51.01 -45.58
CA VAL A 146 -19.35 -51.27 -45.94
C VAL A 146 -19.68 -50.64 -47.29
N LEU A 147 -19.33 -49.37 -47.50
CA LEU A 147 -19.58 -48.64 -48.74
C LEU A 147 -18.87 -49.29 -49.94
N LYS A 148 -17.59 -49.66 -49.78
CA LYS A 148 -16.82 -50.30 -50.85
C LYS A 148 -17.42 -51.64 -51.29
N ASN A 149 -18.04 -52.37 -50.37
CA ASN A 149 -18.61 -53.70 -50.65
C ASN A 149 -20.13 -53.67 -50.87
N PHE A 150 -20.78 -52.52 -50.75
CA PHE A 150 -22.24 -52.42 -50.80
C PHE A 150 -22.78 -52.89 -52.15
N GLU A 151 -22.26 -52.36 -53.26
CA GLU A 151 -22.70 -52.70 -54.62
C GLU A 151 -22.46 -54.18 -54.97
N VAL A 152 -21.30 -54.72 -54.59
CA VAL A 152 -20.98 -56.14 -54.81
C VAL A 152 -21.95 -57.03 -54.02
N ARG A 153 -22.23 -56.68 -52.76
CA ARG A 153 -23.19 -57.41 -51.94
C ARG A 153 -24.60 -57.29 -52.47
N GLN A 154 -25.01 -56.12 -52.97
CA GLN A 154 -26.32 -55.89 -53.56
C GLN A 154 -26.49 -56.76 -54.81
N THR A 155 -25.51 -56.74 -55.71
CA THR A 155 -25.52 -57.55 -56.94
C THR A 155 -25.59 -59.05 -56.63
N ALA A 156 -24.75 -59.55 -55.72
CA ALA A 156 -24.78 -60.96 -55.33
C ALA A 156 -26.11 -61.37 -54.68
N ARG A 157 -26.75 -60.47 -53.93
CA ARG A 157 -28.06 -60.71 -53.33
C ARG A 157 -29.16 -60.76 -54.39
N ASP A 158 -29.10 -59.90 -55.39
CA ASP A 158 -30.06 -59.89 -56.51
C ASP A 158 -29.92 -61.18 -57.35
N GLU A 159 -28.69 -61.62 -57.61
CA GLU A 159 -28.41 -62.91 -58.27
C GLU A 159 -28.94 -64.11 -57.46
N GLU A 160 -28.73 -64.11 -56.13
CA GLU A 160 -29.27 -65.14 -55.23
C GLU A 160 -30.80 -65.16 -55.27
N VAL A 161 -31.44 -63.99 -55.25
CA VAL A 161 -32.90 -63.86 -55.33
C VAL A 161 -33.43 -64.43 -56.66
N GLU A 162 -32.78 -64.16 -57.79
CA GLU A 162 -33.18 -64.72 -59.08
C GLU A 162 -32.97 -66.25 -59.12
N ALA A 163 -31.87 -66.76 -58.58
CA ALA A 163 -31.63 -68.20 -58.47
C ALA A 163 -32.69 -68.89 -57.60
N LEU A 164 -33.08 -68.28 -56.47
CA LEU A 164 -34.14 -68.79 -55.61
C LEU A 164 -35.52 -68.78 -56.31
N LYS A 165 -35.82 -67.75 -57.11
CA LYS A 165 -37.04 -67.70 -57.93
C LYS A 165 -37.07 -68.84 -58.96
N GLN A 166 -35.95 -69.09 -59.63
CA GLN A 166 -35.83 -70.19 -60.58
C GLN A 166 -36.03 -71.56 -59.91
N ALA A 167 -35.36 -71.80 -58.77
CA ALA A 167 -35.52 -73.03 -58.00
C ALA A 167 -36.98 -73.24 -57.54
N LYS A 168 -37.63 -72.17 -57.07
CA LYS A 168 -39.05 -72.20 -56.71
C LYS A 168 -39.93 -72.55 -57.90
N ALA A 169 -39.68 -72.00 -59.08
CA ALA A 169 -40.45 -72.29 -60.29
C ALA A 169 -40.33 -73.77 -60.73
N ILE A 170 -39.11 -74.32 -60.66
CA ILE A 170 -38.84 -75.75 -60.90
C ILE A 170 -39.66 -76.62 -59.93
N LEU A 171 -39.58 -76.33 -58.64
CA LEU A 171 -40.31 -77.09 -57.60
C LEU A 171 -41.84 -76.90 -57.65
N SER A 172 -42.33 -75.76 -58.17
CA SER A 172 -43.76 -75.43 -58.22
C SER A 172 -44.48 -75.92 -59.49
N GLY A 173 -43.80 -76.68 -60.36
CA GLY A 173 -44.46 -77.35 -61.48
C GLY A 173 -43.88 -77.07 -62.87
N ALA A 174 -42.71 -76.46 -63.01
CA ALA A 174 -41.97 -76.53 -64.27
C ALA A 174 -41.39 -77.96 -64.45
N LYS A 175 -42.26 -78.84 -64.96
CA LYS A 175 -42.02 -80.21 -65.48
C LYS A 175 -40.73 -80.91 -65.05
N PHE A 176 -40.78 -81.58 -63.90
CA PHE A 176 -39.78 -82.60 -63.52
C PHE A 176 -39.74 -83.78 -64.52
N GLU A 177 -40.78 -83.95 -65.34
CA GLU A 177 -40.91 -85.02 -66.33
C GLU A 177 -40.01 -84.88 -67.57
N GLU A 178 -39.63 -83.66 -67.98
CA GLU A 178 -38.71 -83.49 -69.13
C GLU A 178 -37.25 -83.81 -68.76
N PHE A 179 -36.85 -83.67 -67.49
CA PHE A 179 -35.49 -83.99 -67.03
C PHE A 179 -35.27 -85.50 -66.85
N LEU A 180 -36.30 -86.27 -66.53
CA LEU A 180 -36.20 -87.73 -66.34
C LEU A 180 -36.32 -88.53 -67.64
N GLN A 181 -36.79 -87.94 -68.73
CA GLN A 181 -36.97 -88.63 -70.02
C GLN A 181 -35.72 -88.60 -70.93
N GLY A 182 -34.62 -88.00 -70.46
CA GLY A 182 -33.35 -87.91 -71.19
C GLY A 182 -32.19 -88.74 -70.64
N ALA A 183 -32.44 -89.62 -69.66
CA ALA A 183 -31.44 -90.55 -69.10
C ALA A 183 -31.66 -91.98 -69.60
#